data_AF-A0A0F0GIS0-F1
#
_entry.id   AF-A0A0F0GIS0-F1
#
_cell.length_a   1.000
_cell.length_b   1.000
_cell.length_c   1.000
_cell.angle_alpha   90.00
_cell.angle_beta   90.00
_cell.angle_gamma   90.00
#
_symmetry.space_group_name_H-M   'P 1'
#
loop_
_entity.id
_entity.type
_entity.pdbx_description
1 polymer ?
#
loop_
_entity_poly.entity_id
_entity_poly.type
_entity_poly.pdbx_seq_one_letter_code
_entity_poly.pdbx_strand_id
1 'polypeptide(L)'
;MKPWGIVALIAAVLATLAYIVSRPEGNGSTDDSADHSAECLARYPVPDSAASFARRELEPYSQCGGWDVIEYTDLGDRLADTQKPSSRLVIRIHEDEHDAMWTHRDAVTACYRMEFDYFGLAGGPDRVRCPAGAPALLPPGIKHDGVPDNYAEAFKTALSTLPPAPNRDEVLTAVRAKLPPLPIDEHGQPWREPTLDAFVENGEIGITADGTKGQCLEGTRLADGTIKVAAQTPSDMPNAVKTCTAEGALPERKSAK
;
A
#
# COMPACT_ATOMS: atom_id res chain seq x y z
N MET A 1 55.83 -41.89 -2.47
CA MET A 1 54.93 -40.74 -2.70
C MET A 1 54.02 -40.62 -1.49
N LYS A 2 54.05 -39.51 -0.74
CA LYS A 2 53.33 -39.40 0.55
C LYS A 2 51.82 -39.24 0.30
N PRO A 3 50.97 -40.07 0.93
CA PRO A 3 49.51 -40.13 0.66
C PRO A 3 48.75 -38.85 1.01
N TRP A 4 49.38 -37.89 1.70
CA TRP A 4 48.76 -36.64 2.14
C TRP A 4 48.46 -35.66 1.00
N GLY A 5 49.21 -35.71 -0.11
CA GLY A 5 48.98 -34.82 -1.25
C GLY A 5 47.68 -35.13 -2.01
N ILE A 6 47.25 -36.40 -2.02
CA ILE A 6 46.04 -36.84 -2.72
C ILE A 6 44.79 -36.46 -1.90
N VAL A 7 44.86 -36.58 -0.57
CA VAL A 7 43.75 -36.21 0.34
C VAL A 7 43.47 -34.70 0.32
N ALA A 8 44.52 -33.86 0.27
CA ALA A 8 44.37 -32.41 0.19
C ALA A 8 43.74 -31.96 -1.15
N LEU A 9 44.10 -32.62 -2.26
CA LEU A 9 43.50 -32.38 -3.58
C LEU A 9 42.02 -32.76 -3.62
N ILE A 10 41.64 -33.91 -3.04
CA ILE A 10 40.24 -34.35 -2.99
C ILE A 10 39.39 -33.38 -2.15
N ALA A 11 39.89 -32.94 -1.00
CA ALA A 11 39.18 -31.97 -0.15
C ALA A 11 38.99 -30.61 -0.85
N ALA A 12 40.01 -30.13 -1.57
CA ALA A 12 39.93 -28.87 -2.33
C ALA A 12 38.93 -28.96 -3.49
N VAL A 13 38.88 -30.10 -4.20
CA VAL A 13 37.93 -30.34 -5.29
C VAL A 13 36.49 -30.47 -4.77
N LEU A 14 36.29 -31.12 -3.62
CA LEU A 14 34.96 -31.21 -2.99
C LEU A 14 34.49 -29.85 -2.47
N ALA A 15 35.39 -29.01 -1.93
CA ALA A 15 35.06 -27.66 -1.49
C ALA A 15 34.70 -26.74 -2.67
N THR A 16 35.39 -26.83 -3.80
CA THR A 16 35.05 -26.05 -5.01
C THR A 16 33.77 -26.53 -5.67
N LEU A 17 33.50 -27.85 -5.69
CA LEU A 17 32.22 -28.39 -6.18
C LEU A 17 31.05 -27.99 -5.28
N ALA A 18 31.21 -28.05 -3.96
CA ALA A 18 30.19 -27.57 -3.02
C ALA A 18 29.92 -26.07 -3.19
N TYR A 19 30.96 -25.28 -3.43
CA TYR A 19 30.85 -23.85 -3.69
C TYR A 19 30.11 -23.54 -5.00
N ILE A 20 30.38 -24.27 -6.09
CA ILE A 20 29.70 -24.09 -7.39
C ILE A 20 28.22 -24.48 -7.30
N VAL A 21 27.88 -25.57 -6.59
CA VAL A 21 26.48 -26.01 -6.37
C VAL A 21 25.70 -25.08 -5.42
N SER A 22 26.41 -24.24 -4.66
CA SER A 22 25.81 -23.32 -3.68
C SER A 22 25.61 -21.89 -4.18
N ARG A 23 26.15 -21.53 -5.37
CA ARG A 23 25.94 -20.19 -5.90
C ARG A 23 24.48 -20.01 -6.36
N PRO A 24 23.81 -18.93 -5.95
CA PRO A 24 22.52 -18.58 -6.52
C PRO A 24 22.63 -18.36 -8.04
N GLU A 25 21.66 -18.89 -8.78
CA GLU A 25 21.56 -18.77 -10.25
C GLU A 25 21.43 -17.30 -10.67
N GLY A 26 21.99 -16.94 -11.84
CA GLY A 26 21.99 -15.58 -12.38
C GLY A 26 23.27 -15.22 -13.11
N ASN A 27 23.21 -14.17 -13.92
CA ASN A 27 24.32 -13.61 -14.68
C ASN A 27 24.36 -12.07 -14.50
N GLY A 28 25.29 -11.38 -15.16
CA GLY A 28 25.38 -9.91 -15.05
C GLY A 28 24.14 -9.17 -15.56
N SER A 29 23.41 -9.74 -16.53
CA SER A 29 22.18 -9.14 -17.08
C SER A 29 21.04 -9.18 -16.06
N THR A 30 20.89 -10.30 -15.35
CA THR A 30 19.91 -10.41 -14.26
C THR A 30 20.31 -9.55 -13.06
N ASP A 31 21.62 -9.38 -12.80
CA ASP A 31 22.11 -8.46 -11.76
C ASP A 31 21.78 -7.00 -12.11
N ASP A 32 22.08 -6.55 -13.33
CA ASP A 32 21.76 -5.20 -13.81
C ASP A 32 20.25 -4.93 -13.78
N SER A 33 19.44 -5.94 -14.13
CA SER A 33 17.97 -5.84 -14.08
C SER A 33 17.44 -5.75 -12.66
N ALA A 34 18.05 -6.48 -11.71
CA ALA A 34 17.71 -6.41 -10.30
C ALA A 34 18.10 -5.05 -9.69
N ASP A 35 19.28 -4.52 -10.04
CA ASP A 35 19.74 -3.20 -9.62
C ASP A 35 18.78 -2.11 -10.13
N HIS A 36 18.41 -2.16 -11.41
CA HIS A 36 17.45 -1.21 -11.99
C HIS A 36 16.08 -1.27 -11.31
N SER A 37 15.54 -2.47 -11.06
CA SER A 37 14.27 -2.65 -10.33
C SER A 37 14.37 -2.05 -8.91
N ALA A 38 15.41 -2.41 -8.17
CA ALA A 38 15.63 -1.93 -6.80
C ALA A 38 15.76 -0.41 -6.71
N GLU A 39 16.54 0.20 -7.59
CA GLU A 39 16.70 1.65 -7.67
C GLU A 39 15.36 2.34 -7.98
N CYS A 40 14.57 1.79 -8.90
CA CYS A 40 13.30 2.38 -9.27
C CYS A 40 12.25 2.22 -8.16
N LEU A 41 12.16 1.05 -7.54
CA LEU A 41 11.28 0.80 -6.39
C LEU A 41 11.60 1.75 -5.23
N ALA A 42 12.87 2.07 -5.02
CA ALA A 42 13.34 3.01 -4.00
C ALA A 42 13.10 4.50 -4.34
N ARG A 43 12.58 4.83 -5.54
CA ARG A 43 12.29 6.24 -5.88
C ARG A 43 11.15 6.81 -5.06
N TYR A 44 11.28 8.10 -4.74
CA TYR A 44 10.26 8.86 -4.03
C TYR A 44 8.98 9.05 -4.87
N PRO A 45 7.77 8.92 -4.28
CA PRO A 45 7.50 8.56 -2.88
C PRO A 45 7.81 7.09 -2.60
N VAL A 46 8.62 6.84 -1.56
CA VAL A 46 9.03 5.48 -1.18
C VAL A 46 7.83 4.75 -0.55
N PRO A 47 7.44 3.56 -1.06
CA PRO A 47 6.34 2.77 -0.52
C PRO A 47 6.47 2.50 0.99
N ASP A 48 5.34 2.44 1.68
CA ASP A 48 5.25 2.34 3.14
C ASP A 48 5.20 0.90 3.68
N SER A 49 5.06 -0.09 2.79
CA SER A 49 4.92 -1.50 3.13
C SER A 49 5.42 -2.39 2.00
N ALA A 50 5.76 -3.63 2.32
CA ALA A 50 6.22 -4.63 1.36
C ALA A 50 5.14 -4.94 0.30
N ALA A 51 3.86 -4.90 0.67
CA ALA A 51 2.76 -5.03 -0.29
C ALA A 51 2.70 -3.83 -1.26
N SER A 52 2.97 -2.61 -0.80
CA SER A 52 3.07 -1.43 -1.66
C SER A 52 4.27 -1.52 -2.63
N PHE A 53 5.41 -2.06 -2.18
CA PHE A 53 6.54 -2.37 -3.07
C PHE A 53 6.19 -3.43 -4.12
N ALA A 54 5.58 -4.54 -3.70
CA ALA A 54 5.16 -5.60 -4.61
C ALA A 54 4.15 -5.09 -5.66
N ARG A 55 3.22 -4.21 -5.28
CA ARG A 55 2.27 -3.59 -6.22
C ARG A 55 3.00 -2.76 -7.29
N ARG A 56 4.00 -1.98 -6.86
CA ARG A 56 4.79 -1.16 -7.78
C ARG A 56 5.64 -2.01 -8.73
N GLU A 57 6.20 -3.11 -8.24
CA GLU A 57 6.97 -4.06 -9.07
C GLU A 57 6.08 -4.70 -10.16
N LEU A 58 4.83 -5.01 -9.82
CA LEU A 58 3.86 -5.65 -10.72
C LEU A 58 3.01 -4.67 -11.51
N GLU A 59 3.21 -3.36 -11.35
CA GLU A 59 2.40 -2.34 -12.00
C GLU A 59 2.62 -2.40 -13.52
N PRO A 60 1.57 -2.66 -14.32
CA PRO A 60 1.70 -2.71 -15.76
C PRO A 60 2.23 -1.39 -16.30
N TYR A 61 3.23 -1.46 -17.19
CA TYR A 61 3.88 -0.29 -17.79
C TYR A 61 4.70 0.58 -16.81
N SER A 62 4.95 0.10 -15.58
CA SER A 62 5.90 0.78 -14.70
C SER A 62 7.31 0.73 -15.30
N GLN A 63 8.10 1.76 -15.03
CA GLN A 63 9.54 1.75 -15.33
C GLN A 63 10.34 0.96 -14.28
N CYS A 64 9.68 0.51 -13.21
CA CYS A 64 10.32 -0.03 -12.02
C CYS A 64 10.37 -1.55 -11.98
N GLY A 65 9.62 -2.22 -12.84
CA GLY A 65 9.52 -3.65 -12.76
C GLY A 65 8.53 -4.24 -13.74
N GLY A 66 8.60 -5.56 -13.79
CA GLY A 66 7.75 -6.46 -14.54
C GLY A 66 8.07 -7.90 -14.18
N TRP A 67 8.75 -8.11 -13.05
CA TRP A 67 9.25 -9.39 -12.61
C TRP A 67 8.29 -10.03 -11.62
N ASP A 68 8.36 -11.36 -11.53
CA ASP A 68 7.52 -12.10 -10.60
C ASP A 68 7.94 -11.77 -9.17
N VAL A 69 7.02 -11.23 -8.37
CA VAL A 69 7.22 -11.16 -6.91
C VAL A 69 6.94 -12.54 -6.32
N ILE A 70 7.88 -13.11 -5.57
CA ILE A 70 7.72 -14.45 -4.96
C ILE A 70 7.69 -14.44 -3.43
N GLU A 71 8.12 -13.33 -2.81
CA GLU A 71 8.01 -13.07 -1.38
C GLU A 71 7.91 -11.55 -1.17
N TYR A 72 7.03 -11.11 -0.27
CA TYR A 72 7.04 -9.75 0.26
C TYR A 72 6.69 -9.80 1.75
N THR A 73 7.43 -9.09 2.60
CA THR A 73 7.25 -9.15 4.06
C THR A 73 7.61 -7.83 4.72
N ASP A 74 6.74 -7.35 5.61
CA ASP A 74 7.04 -6.24 6.51
C ASP A 74 7.89 -6.75 7.68
N LEU A 75 9.07 -6.17 7.86
CA LEU A 75 10.05 -6.56 8.87
C LEU A 75 9.87 -5.77 10.19
N GLY A 76 9.27 -4.59 10.14
CA GLY A 76 9.05 -3.75 11.31
C GLY A 76 8.44 -2.39 10.97
N ASP A 77 8.19 -1.58 12.00
CA ASP A 77 7.74 -0.20 11.83
C ASP A 77 8.88 0.67 11.29
N ARG A 78 8.68 1.18 10.06
CA ARG A 78 9.61 2.04 9.33
C ARG A 78 9.97 3.34 10.06
N LEU A 79 9.08 3.86 10.91
CA LEU A 79 9.31 5.09 11.68
C LEU A 79 9.96 4.82 13.05
N ALA A 80 9.91 3.59 13.55
CA ALA A 80 10.51 3.23 14.84
C ALA A 80 12.05 3.21 14.76
N ASP A 81 12.62 2.78 13.64
CA ASP A 81 14.06 2.82 13.37
C ASP A 81 14.29 3.04 11.87
N THR A 82 14.58 4.29 11.49
CA THR A 82 14.65 4.72 10.08
C THR A 82 15.83 4.13 9.32
N GLN A 83 16.82 3.55 10.00
CA GLN A 83 18.01 2.94 9.38
C GLN A 83 17.89 1.41 9.24
N LYS A 84 16.86 0.79 9.81
CA LYS A 84 16.64 -0.64 9.66
C LYS A 84 15.69 -0.92 8.49
N PRO A 85 15.96 -2.01 7.74
CA PRO A 85 14.98 -2.56 6.81
C PRO A 85 13.61 -2.72 7.48
N SER A 86 12.61 -2.10 6.88
CA SER A 86 11.20 -2.16 7.28
C SER A 86 10.38 -3.05 6.36
N SER A 87 10.84 -3.26 5.12
CA SER A 87 10.19 -4.12 4.14
C SER A 87 11.23 -4.94 3.40
N ARG A 88 10.85 -6.17 3.03
CA ARG A 88 11.62 -7.08 2.19
C ARG A 88 10.79 -7.52 1.00
N LEU A 89 11.42 -7.58 -0.16
CA LEU A 89 10.87 -8.11 -1.40
C LEU A 89 11.83 -9.16 -1.95
N VAL A 90 11.32 -10.28 -2.45
CA VAL A 90 12.07 -11.21 -3.28
C VAL A 90 11.39 -11.28 -4.64
N ILE A 91 12.13 -10.93 -5.69
CA ILE A 91 11.69 -11.03 -7.08
C ILE A 91 12.37 -12.20 -7.77
N ARG A 92 11.72 -12.75 -8.77
CA ARG A 92 12.25 -13.73 -9.72
C ARG A 92 12.32 -13.08 -11.09
N ILE A 93 13.55 -12.99 -11.61
CA ILE A 93 13.85 -12.51 -12.95
C ILE A 93 14.05 -13.73 -13.83
N HIS A 94 13.28 -13.80 -14.92
CA HIS A 94 13.45 -14.79 -15.96
C HIS A 94 13.86 -14.06 -17.24
N GLU A 95 15.04 -14.39 -17.76
CA GLU A 95 15.44 -13.99 -19.10
C GLU A 95 15.31 -15.20 -20.01
N ASP A 96 14.54 -15.06 -21.08
CA ASP A 96 14.38 -16.09 -22.09
C ASP A 96 15.70 -16.37 -22.82
N GLU A 97 15.81 -17.57 -23.37
CA GLU A 97 16.87 -17.92 -24.30
C GLU A 97 16.82 -16.97 -25.50
N HIS A 98 17.98 -16.40 -25.84
CA HIS A 98 18.11 -15.51 -26.98
C HIS A 98 19.18 -16.02 -27.93
N ASP A 99 18.77 -16.38 -29.15
CA ASP A 99 19.66 -16.73 -30.25
C ASP A 99 19.60 -15.63 -31.32
N ALA A 100 20.70 -14.89 -31.46
CA ALA A 100 20.93 -13.98 -32.56
C ALA A 100 22.20 -14.41 -33.30
N MET A 101 22.30 -14.05 -34.59
CA MET A 101 23.27 -14.57 -35.59
C MET A 101 24.75 -14.68 -35.15
N TRP A 102 25.17 -14.02 -34.06
CA TRP A 102 26.53 -14.05 -33.50
C TRP A 102 26.58 -14.16 -31.96
N THR A 103 25.44 -14.30 -31.27
CA THR A 103 25.35 -14.36 -29.81
C THR A 103 24.24 -15.31 -29.38
N HIS A 104 24.62 -16.36 -28.66
CA HIS A 104 23.71 -17.26 -27.96
C HIS A 104 23.70 -16.93 -26.47
N ARG A 105 22.52 -16.81 -25.86
CA ARG A 105 22.33 -16.74 -24.41
C ARG A 105 21.31 -17.78 -24.00
N ASP A 106 21.73 -18.70 -23.12
CA ASP A 106 20.82 -19.64 -22.47
C ASP A 106 19.82 -18.91 -21.59
N ALA A 107 18.61 -19.46 -21.46
CA ALA A 107 17.62 -18.96 -20.52
C ALA A 107 18.18 -19.00 -19.09
N VAL A 108 17.96 -17.92 -18.33
CA VAL A 108 18.40 -17.82 -16.93
C VAL A 108 17.24 -17.41 -16.05
N THR A 109 17.14 -18.08 -14.90
CA THR A 109 16.22 -17.67 -13.83
C THR A 109 17.04 -17.34 -12.60
N ALA A 110 16.82 -16.18 -12.02
CA ALA A 110 17.54 -15.71 -10.85
C ALA A 110 16.56 -15.06 -9.86
N CYS A 111 16.86 -15.16 -8.57
CA CYS A 111 16.05 -14.54 -7.54
C CYS A 111 16.88 -13.55 -6.75
N TYR A 112 16.28 -12.40 -6.45
CA TYR A 112 16.95 -11.29 -5.78
C TYR A 112 16.13 -10.85 -4.58
N ARG A 113 16.78 -10.77 -3.43
CA ARG A 113 16.23 -10.17 -2.22
C ARG A 113 16.61 -8.69 -2.20
N MET A 114 15.62 -7.86 -2.01
CA MET A 114 15.76 -6.42 -1.80
C MET A 114 15.16 -6.08 -0.44
N GLU A 115 15.83 -5.18 0.27
CA GLU A 115 15.38 -4.68 1.55
C GLU A 115 15.27 -3.16 1.48
N PHE A 116 14.24 -2.61 2.11
CA PHE A 116 13.92 -1.19 2.05
C PHE A 116 13.74 -0.62 3.45
N ASP A 117 14.40 0.51 3.72
CA ASP A 117 14.31 1.28 4.97
C ASP A 117 13.51 2.59 4.77
N TYR A 118 13.65 3.54 5.70
CA TYR A 118 12.96 4.81 5.59
C TYR A 118 13.44 5.68 4.42
N PHE A 119 14.68 5.54 3.98
CA PHE A 119 15.28 6.35 2.94
C PHE A 119 15.18 5.73 1.55
N GLY A 120 14.87 4.44 1.45
CA GLY A 120 14.72 3.73 0.19
C GLY A 120 15.36 2.35 0.28
N LEU A 121 16.21 2.03 -0.69
CA LEU A 121 16.91 0.75 -0.74
C LEU A 121 17.96 0.66 0.38
N ALA A 122 17.83 -0.37 1.22
CA ALA A 122 18.76 -0.68 2.31
C ALA A 122 19.88 -1.60 1.79
N GLY A 123 20.83 -1.04 1.05
CA GLY A 123 21.91 -1.78 0.39
C GLY A 123 21.68 -1.98 -1.11
N GLY A 124 22.14 -3.10 -1.67
CA GLY A 124 21.83 -3.52 -3.04
C GLY A 124 21.01 -4.80 -3.04
N PRO A 125 20.42 -5.19 -4.18
CA PRO A 125 19.84 -6.53 -4.37
C PRO A 125 20.86 -7.61 -4.03
N ASP A 126 20.45 -8.57 -3.22
CA ASP A 126 21.26 -9.74 -2.89
C ASP A 126 20.72 -10.96 -3.62
N ARG A 127 21.59 -11.66 -4.34
CA ARG A 127 21.19 -12.85 -5.07
C ARG A 127 20.89 -13.97 -4.10
N VAL A 128 19.70 -14.55 -4.21
CA VAL A 128 19.22 -15.62 -3.34
C VAL A 128 18.81 -16.83 -4.16
N ARG A 129 18.82 -18.01 -3.53
CA ARG A 129 18.33 -19.22 -4.19
C ARG A 129 16.83 -19.08 -4.44
N CYS A 130 16.40 -19.29 -5.68
CA CYS A 130 14.97 -19.34 -5.98
C CYS A 130 14.30 -20.47 -5.20
N PRO A 131 13.27 -20.18 -4.38
CA PRO A 131 12.49 -21.22 -3.73
C PRO A 131 11.84 -22.11 -4.80
N ALA A 132 12.00 -23.42 -4.65
CA ALA A 132 11.52 -24.38 -5.63
C ALA A 132 9.99 -24.31 -5.76
N GLY A 133 9.51 -24.00 -6.98
CA GLY A 133 8.07 -23.95 -7.28
C GLY A 133 7.32 -22.80 -6.62
N ALA A 134 7.99 -21.74 -6.14
CA ALA A 134 7.29 -20.57 -5.62
C ALA A 134 6.39 -19.94 -6.71
N PRO A 135 5.08 -19.80 -6.48
CA PRO A 135 4.21 -19.10 -7.39
C PRO A 135 4.51 -17.60 -7.37
N ALA A 136 4.23 -16.91 -8.47
CA ALA A 136 4.15 -15.45 -8.45
C ALA A 136 3.01 -15.03 -7.50
N LEU A 137 3.32 -14.13 -6.59
CA LEU A 137 2.38 -13.60 -5.62
C LEU A 137 1.76 -12.31 -6.16
N LEU A 138 0.44 -12.22 -6.05
CA LEU A 138 -0.28 -10.98 -6.27
C LEU A 138 -0.48 -10.29 -4.91
N PRO A 139 0.06 -9.08 -4.71
CA PRO A 139 -0.22 -8.31 -3.51
C PRO A 139 -1.70 -7.92 -3.49
N PRO A 140 -2.30 -7.73 -2.30
CA PRO A 140 -3.66 -7.21 -2.21
C PRO A 140 -3.76 -5.86 -2.92
N GLY A 141 -4.87 -5.63 -3.62
CA GLY A 141 -5.16 -4.35 -4.25
C GLY A 141 -5.15 -3.19 -3.23
N ILE A 142 -4.97 -1.96 -3.72
CA ILE A 142 -5.21 -0.79 -2.87
C ILE A 142 -6.72 -0.74 -2.65
N LYS A 143 -7.16 -0.85 -1.39
CA LYS A 143 -8.58 -0.70 -1.07
C LYS A 143 -9.06 0.61 -1.66
N HIS A 144 -10.17 0.56 -2.38
CA HIS A 144 -10.84 1.80 -2.74
C HIS A 144 -11.24 2.55 -1.48
N ASP A 145 -11.08 3.85 -1.57
CA ASP A 145 -10.96 4.76 -0.45
C ASP A 145 -11.81 5.99 -0.83
N GLY A 146 -12.81 6.35 -0.01
CA GLY A 146 -13.73 7.44 -0.33
C GLY A 146 -15.05 7.35 0.43
N VAL A 147 -15.89 8.38 0.28
CA VAL A 147 -17.25 8.38 0.84
C VAL A 147 -18.24 7.89 -0.22
N PRO A 148 -18.95 6.78 0.00
CA PRO A 148 -19.94 6.29 -0.96
C PRO A 148 -21.08 7.28 -1.20
N ASP A 149 -21.51 7.47 -2.45
CA ASP A 149 -22.58 8.43 -2.81
C ASP A 149 -23.91 8.18 -2.06
N ASN A 150 -24.20 6.92 -1.75
CA ASN A 150 -25.40 6.52 -1.02
C ASN A 150 -25.38 6.88 0.48
N TYR A 151 -24.25 7.33 1.03
CA TYR A 151 -24.18 7.81 2.42
C TYR A 151 -24.96 9.11 2.63
N ALA A 152 -25.15 9.94 1.59
CA ALA A 152 -25.86 11.20 1.71
C ALA A 152 -27.33 11.01 2.15
N GLU A 153 -28.03 10.00 1.61
CA GLU A 153 -29.40 9.68 2.02
C GLU A 153 -29.45 9.02 3.40
N ALA A 154 -28.44 8.23 3.77
CA ALA A 154 -28.31 7.67 5.12
C ALA A 154 -28.14 8.78 6.17
N PHE A 155 -27.33 9.81 5.89
CA PHE A 155 -27.18 10.98 6.75
C PHE A 155 -28.50 11.72 6.95
N LYS A 156 -29.25 12.01 5.87
CA LYS A 156 -30.57 12.65 5.97
C LYS A 156 -31.54 11.83 6.83
N THR A 157 -31.55 10.51 6.65
CA THR A 157 -32.43 9.60 7.38
C THR A 157 -32.05 9.48 8.87
N ALA A 158 -30.75 9.43 9.18
CA ALA A 158 -30.29 9.41 10.56
C ALA A 158 -30.63 10.73 11.27
N LEU A 159 -30.31 11.87 10.65
CA LEU A 159 -30.56 13.19 11.23
C LEU A 159 -32.06 13.47 11.48
N SER A 160 -32.96 12.96 10.62
CA SER A 160 -34.41 13.15 10.79
C SER A 160 -35.03 12.31 11.90
N THR A 161 -34.36 11.23 12.31
CA THR A 161 -34.89 10.29 13.32
C THR A 161 -34.30 10.49 14.71
N LEU A 162 -33.26 11.31 14.84
CA LEU A 162 -32.64 11.63 16.11
C LEU A 162 -33.58 12.45 17.02
N PRO A 163 -33.55 12.22 18.35
CA PRO A 163 -34.33 13.03 19.29
C PRO A 163 -33.90 14.51 19.25
N PRO A 164 -34.68 15.46 19.80
CA PRO A 164 -34.38 16.89 19.71
C PRO A 164 -33.04 17.31 20.32
N ALA A 165 -32.58 16.64 21.38
CA ALA A 165 -31.32 16.95 22.07
C ALA A 165 -30.47 15.67 22.25
N PRO A 166 -29.92 15.10 21.16
CA PRO A 166 -29.06 13.94 21.26
C PRO A 166 -27.67 14.33 21.75
N ASN A 167 -26.91 13.38 22.28
CA ASN A 167 -25.47 13.58 22.48
C ASN A 167 -24.66 13.06 21.28
N ARG A 168 -23.35 13.33 21.27
CA ARG A 168 -22.43 12.93 20.17
C ARG A 168 -22.48 11.44 19.86
N ASP A 169 -22.48 10.59 20.88
CA ASP A 169 -22.43 9.13 20.70
C ASP A 169 -23.76 8.59 20.16
N GLU A 170 -24.88 9.16 20.58
CA GLU A 170 -26.20 8.87 20.02
C GLU A 170 -26.28 9.22 18.54
N VAL A 171 -25.71 10.37 18.14
CA VAL A 171 -25.62 10.78 16.74
C VAL A 171 -24.81 9.76 15.94
N LEU A 172 -23.58 9.45 16.38
CA LEU A 172 -22.70 8.52 15.67
C LEU A 172 -23.32 7.11 15.59
N THR A 173 -23.96 6.65 16.65
CA THR A 173 -24.64 5.35 16.68
C THR A 173 -25.81 5.32 15.72
N ALA A 174 -26.65 6.36 15.71
CA ALA A 174 -27.79 6.45 14.80
C ALA A 174 -27.34 6.52 13.33
N VAL A 175 -26.28 7.28 13.04
CA VAL A 175 -25.69 7.36 11.69
C VAL A 175 -25.18 5.99 11.27
N ARG A 176 -24.31 5.35 12.06
CA ARG A 176 -23.76 4.01 11.74
C ARG A 176 -24.85 2.97 11.50
N ALA A 177 -25.94 2.99 12.27
CA ALA A 177 -27.06 2.07 12.11
C ALA A 177 -27.85 2.26 10.80
N LYS A 178 -27.70 3.42 10.14
CA LYS A 178 -28.36 3.74 8.85
C LYS A 178 -27.43 3.67 7.66
N LEU A 179 -26.11 3.54 7.87
CA LEU A 179 -25.16 3.46 6.77
C LEU A 179 -25.36 2.15 5.99
N PRO A 180 -25.41 2.22 4.65
CA PRO A 180 -25.38 1.03 3.81
C PRO A 180 -24.02 0.34 3.93
N PRO A 181 -23.93 -0.96 3.61
CA PRO A 181 -22.66 -1.66 3.54
C PRO A 181 -21.72 -0.99 2.54
N LEU A 182 -20.42 -1.03 2.84
CA LEU A 182 -19.39 -0.48 1.97
C LEU A 182 -19.39 -1.19 0.61
N PRO A 183 -19.22 -0.47 -0.51
CA PRO A 183 -19.06 -1.08 -1.81
C PRO A 183 -17.86 -2.03 -1.84
N ILE A 184 -17.95 -3.06 -2.69
CA ILE A 184 -16.83 -3.96 -2.99
C ILE A 184 -16.10 -3.41 -4.22
N ASP A 185 -14.78 -3.34 -4.14
CA ASP A 185 -13.92 -2.91 -5.25
C ASP A 185 -13.76 -3.99 -6.32
N GLU A 186 -13.08 -3.63 -7.41
CA GLU A 186 -12.76 -4.52 -8.53
C GLU A 186 -11.92 -5.76 -8.14
N HIS A 187 -11.32 -5.74 -6.95
CA HIS A 187 -10.53 -6.84 -6.39
C HIS A 187 -11.30 -7.66 -5.36
N GLY A 188 -12.60 -7.42 -5.18
CA GLY A 188 -13.43 -8.16 -4.24
C GLY A 188 -13.24 -7.76 -2.77
N GLN A 189 -12.60 -6.63 -2.49
CA GLN A 189 -12.40 -6.10 -1.14
C GLN A 189 -13.41 -4.97 -0.83
N PRO A 190 -13.94 -4.88 0.39
CA PRO A 190 -14.72 -3.72 0.78
C PRO A 190 -13.84 -2.47 0.82
N TRP A 191 -14.42 -1.34 0.43
CA TRP A 191 -13.78 -0.04 0.56
C TRP A 191 -13.30 0.21 2.00
N ARG A 192 -12.34 1.11 2.20
CA ARG A 192 -11.98 1.58 3.53
C ARG A 192 -13.16 2.34 4.14
N GLU A 193 -13.46 2.07 5.41
CA GLU A 193 -14.51 2.77 6.13
C GLU A 193 -14.15 4.26 6.31
N PRO A 194 -15.01 5.20 5.90
CA PRO A 194 -14.81 6.62 6.16
C PRO A 194 -14.75 6.92 7.66
N THR A 195 -13.93 7.89 8.05
CA THR A 195 -13.89 8.34 9.44
C THR A 195 -15.12 9.20 9.72
N LEU A 196 -15.94 8.78 10.69
CA LEU A 196 -17.11 9.54 11.10
C LEU A 196 -16.80 10.45 12.28
N ASP A 197 -17.26 11.69 12.22
CA ASP A 197 -17.26 12.61 13.35
C ASP A 197 -18.65 13.24 13.54
N ALA A 198 -18.94 13.66 14.77
CA ALA A 198 -20.17 14.33 15.12
C ALA A 198 -19.92 15.44 16.14
N PHE A 199 -20.68 16.52 16.02
CA PHE A 199 -20.65 17.68 16.87
C PHE A 199 -22.08 18.08 17.20
N VAL A 200 -22.37 18.32 18.48
CA VAL A 200 -23.70 18.72 18.92
C VAL A 200 -23.57 19.92 19.83
N GLU A 201 -24.28 21.00 19.50
CA GLU A 201 -24.26 22.23 20.28
C GLU A 201 -25.58 22.99 20.10
N ASN A 202 -26.16 23.50 21.19
CA ASN A 202 -27.39 24.32 21.15
C ASN A 202 -28.58 23.70 20.38
N GLY A 203 -28.67 22.37 20.33
CA GLY A 203 -29.71 21.65 19.56
C GLY A 203 -29.40 21.49 18.07
N GLU A 204 -28.29 22.05 17.59
CA GLU A 204 -27.75 21.81 16.27
C GLU A 204 -26.82 20.60 16.26
N ILE A 205 -26.76 19.90 15.14
CA ILE A 205 -25.97 18.70 14.95
C ILE A 205 -25.19 18.86 13.65
N GLY A 206 -23.87 18.71 13.72
CA GLY A 206 -23.02 18.47 12.57
C GLY A 206 -22.52 17.03 12.58
N ILE A 207 -22.43 16.42 11.40
CA ILE A 207 -21.82 15.11 11.18
C ILE A 207 -20.95 15.16 9.94
N THR A 208 -19.85 14.43 9.95
CA THR A 208 -19.00 14.27 8.77
C THR A 208 -18.64 12.81 8.52
N ALA A 209 -18.44 12.48 7.25
CA ALA A 209 -17.68 11.32 6.83
C ALA A 209 -16.47 11.82 6.02
N ASP A 210 -15.27 11.51 6.52
CA ASP A 210 -14.01 11.85 5.89
C ASP A 210 -13.44 10.63 5.15
N GLY A 211 -13.27 10.79 3.84
CA GLY A 211 -12.65 9.83 2.95
C GLY A 211 -11.26 10.30 2.50
N THR A 212 -10.51 9.43 1.85
CA THR A 212 -9.18 9.77 1.38
C THR A 212 -9.22 10.82 0.25
N LYS A 213 -8.15 11.60 0.08
CA LYS A 213 -8.01 12.66 -0.96
C LYS A 213 -8.99 13.83 -0.86
N GLY A 214 -9.45 14.17 0.34
CA GLY A 214 -10.28 15.36 0.57
C GLY A 214 -11.73 15.18 0.10
N GLN A 215 -12.22 13.94 0.00
CA GLN A 215 -13.64 13.69 -0.11
C GLN A 215 -14.28 13.83 1.28
N CYS A 216 -15.19 14.79 1.41
CA CYS A 216 -15.89 15.03 2.67
C CYS A 216 -17.39 15.05 2.42
N LEU A 217 -18.15 14.30 3.20
CA LEU A 217 -19.60 14.42 3.25
C LEU A 217 -19.98 15.07 4.57
N GLU A 218 -20.62 16.24 4.49
CA GLU A 218 -21.11 16.97 5.65
C GLU A 218 -22.63 16.82 5.74
N GLY A 219 -23.14 16.54 6.93
CA GLY A 219 -24.56 16.57 7.25
C GLY A 219 -24.81 17.48 8.44
N THR A 220 -25.88 18.26 8.37
CA THR A 220 -26.25 19.21 9.42
C THR A 220 -27.74 19.14 9.69
N ARG A 221 -28.12 19.17 10.97
CA ARG A 221 -29.48 19.45 11.42
C ARG A 221 -29.46 20.70 12.29
N LEU A 222 -30.16 21.75 11.86
CA LEU A 222 -30.29 22.99 12.61
C LEU A 222 -31.33 22.87 13.72
N ALA A 223 -31.33 23.83 14.66
CA ALA A 223 -32.25 23.85 15.79
C ALA A 223 -33.73 23.94 15.38
N ASP A 224 -34.02 24.46 14.18
CA ASP A 224 -35.37 24.51 13.59
C ASP A 224 -35.80 23.17 12.94
N GLY A 225 -34.95 22.15 12.98
CA GLY A 225 -35.18 20.84 12.36
C GLY A 225 -34.78 20.75 10.89
N THR A 226 -34.28 21.81 10.27
CA THR A 226 -33.82 21.81 8.88
C THR A 226 -32.59 20.92 8.72
N ILE A 227 -32.65 19.99 7.77
CA ILE A 227 -31.55 19.06 7.46
C ILE A 227 -30.91 19.44 6.13
N LYS A 228 -29.58 19.50 6.10
CA LYS A 228 -28.77 19.71 4.89
C LYS A 228 -27.68 18.66 4.84
N VAL A 229 -27.42 18.12 3.66
CA VAL A 229 -26.31 17.20 3.41
C VAL A 229 -25.64 17.63 2.12
N ALA A 230 -24.32 17.77 2.15
CA ALA A 230 -23.51 18.20 1.01
C ALA A 230 -22.21 17.40 0.94
N ALA A 231 -21.93 16.83 -0.23
CA ALA A 231 -20.61 16.34 -0.54
C ALA A 231 -19.75 17.53 -0.97
N GLN A 232 -18.56 17.66 -0.40
CA GLN A 232 -17.55 18.61 -0.83
C GLN A 232 -16.46 17.86 -1.58
N THR A 233 -16.14 18.35 -2.78
CA THR A 233 -14.98 17.89 -3.54
C THR A 233 -13.78 18.79 -3.27
N PRO A 234 -12.54 18.35 -3.56
CA PRO A 234 -11.35 19.21 -3.44
C PRO A 234 -11.46 20.52 -4.22
N SER A 235 -12.23 20.54 -5.33
CA SER A 235 -12.50 21.74 -6.14
C SER A 235 -13.40 22.77 -5.43
N ASP A 236 -14.23 22.31 -4.50
CA ASP A 236 -15.13 23.16 -3.68
C ASP A 236 -14.41 23.74 -2.44
N MET A 237 -13.14 23.37 -2.24
CA MET A 237 -12.31 23.77 -1.10
C MET A 237 -11.10 24.64 -1.53
N PRO A 238 -11.28 25.92 -1.93
CA PRO A 238 -10.20 26.71 -2.52
C PRO A 238 -9.01 27.05 -1.62
N ASN A 239 -8.96 26.62 -0.35
CA ASN A 239 -7.83 26.84 0.55
C ASN A 239 -7.75 25.69 1.57
N ALA A 240 -6.53 25.21 1.82
CA ALA A 240 -6.16 24.04 2.64
C ALA A 240 -6.52 24.10 4.16
N VAL A 241 -7.60 24.78 4.54
CA VAL A 241 -7.95 25.06 5.95
C VAL A 241 -9.37 24.59 6.33
N LYS A 242 -10.18 24.05 5.40
CA LYS A 242 -11.41 23.35 5.80
C LYS A 242 -11.13 21.87 5.99
N THR A 243 -10.73 21.51 7.21
CA THR A 243 -10.69 20.12 7.66
C THR A 243 -12.11 19.56 7.70
N CYS A 244 -12.32 18.35 7.18
CA CYS A 244 -13.60 17.64 7.25
C CYS A 244 -13.96 17.38 8.71
N THR A 245 -14.69 18.31 9.33
CA THR A 245 -14.95 18.33 10.77
C THR A 245 -16.43 18.58 11.01
N ALA A 246 -16.99 17.88 12.01
CA ALA A 246 -18.41 18.02 12.32
C ALA A 246 -18.78 19.43 12.79
N GLU A 247 -17.87 20.15 13.46
CA GLU A 247 -18.07 21.56 13.81
C GLU A 247 -18.16 22.45 12.56
N GLY A 248 -17.32 22.20 11.55
CA GLY A 248 -17.29 22.96 10.29
C GLY A 248 -18.54 22.80 9.40
N ALA A 249 -19.33 21.74 9.65
CA ALA A 249 -20.60 21.49 8.97
C ALA A 249 -21.71 22.47 9.39
N LEU A 250 -21.59 23.13 10.56
CA LEU A 250 -22.57 24.11 11.02
C LEU A 250 -22.41 25.48 10.31
N PRO A 251 -23.52 26.13 9.90
CA PRO A 251 -23.47 27.30 9.02
C PRO A 251 -22.97 28.60 9.69
N GLU A 252 -23.07 28.78 11.01
CA GLU A 252 -22.87 30.10 11.64
C GLU A 252 -21.45 30.40 12.17
N ARG A 253 -20.48 29.48 12.07
CA ARG A 253 -19.10 29.75 12.52
C ARG A 253 -18.14 30.22 11.43
N LYS A 254 -18.59 30.34 10.18
CA LYS A 254 -17.75 30.77 9.03
C LYS A 254 -17.42 32.27 8.99
N SER A 255 -17.77 33.06 10.01
CA SER A 255 -17.56 34.53 10.05
C SER A 255 -16.80 35.07 11.26
N ALA A 256 -16.11 34.24 12.04
CA ALA A 256 -15.28 34.72 13.15
C ALA A 256 -13.86 34.14 13.10
N LYS A 257 -13.04 34.63 12.17
CA LYS A 257 -11.59 34.74 12.34
C LYS A 257 -11.02 35.78 11.39
#